data_AF-A0A7C8B4S5-F1
#
_entry.id   AF-A0A7C8B4S5-F1
#
_cell.length_a   1.000
_cell.length_b   1.000
_cell.length_c   1.000
_cell.angle_alpha   90.00
_cell.angle_beta   90.00
_cell.angle_gamma   90.00
#
_symmetry.space_group_name_H-M   'P 1'
#
loop_
_entity.id
_entity.type
_entity.pdbx_description
1 polymer ?
#
loop_
_entity_poly.entity_id
_entity_poly.type
_entity_poly.pdbx_seq_one_letter_code
_entity_poly.pdbx_strand_id
1 'polypeptide(L)'
;MNAGSVISTTGDFTAVPLFSLAALQDFTFSPALTPAVISPLWAVSISPTTAFSFDLSSIIVTRSAKSLELSGTGTLYGFGFDPTPGVWDLTTQSSNGDATLALSFSENTAAVPEPGTMMLVGLGMLGMAVYGKRRQNKEA
;
A
#
# COMPACT_ATOMS: atom_id res chain seq x y z
N MET A 1 -20.52 -8.68 8.34
CA MET A 1 -19.42 -8.26 7.43
C MET A 1 -19.90 -7.02 6.73
N ASN A 2 -19.30 -5.88 7.04
CA ASN A 2 -19.61 -4.61 6.39
C ASN A 2 -18.94 -4.63 5.01
N ALA A 3 -19.74 -4.44 3.96
CA ALA A 3 -19.28 -4.52 2.58
C ALA A 3 -19.30 -3.13 1.93
N GLY A 4 -18.16 -2.72 1.41
CA GLY A 4 -18.01 -1.53 0.57
C GLY A 4 -17.96 -1.90 -0.91
N SER A 5 -18.06 -0.89 -1.79
CA SER A 5 -17.82 -1.04 -3.21
C SER A 5 -16.70 -0.11 -3.65
N VAL A 6 -15.86 -0.57 -4.57
CA VAL A 6 -14.79 0.25 -5.14
C VAL A 6 -15.40 1.27 -6.11
N ILE A 7 -15.20 2.57 -5.85
CA ILE A 7 -15.79 3.65 -6.66
C ILE A 7 -14.76 4.40 -7.51
N SER A 8 -13.47 4.19 -7.26
CA SER A 8 -12.37 4.77 -8.03
C SER A 8 -11.13 3.91 -7.87
N THR A 9 -10.33 3.82 -8.93
CA THR A 9 -9.03 3.13 -8.94
C THR A 9 -8.05 3.91 -9.80
N THR A 10 -6.77 3.85 -9.45
CA THR A 10 -5.66 4.50 -10.17
C THR A 10 -4.39 3.64 -10.07
N GLY A 11 -3.40 3.87 -10.93
CA GLY A 11 -2.12 3.13 -10.88
C GLY A 11 -2.29 1.62 -10.97
N ASP A 12 -1.60 0.88 -10.10
CA ASP A 12 -1.63 -0.59 -10.06
C ASP A 12 -2.99 -1.15 -9.63
N PHE A 13 -3.87 -0.32 -9.04
CA PHE A 13 -5.25 -0.71 -8.72
C PHE A 13 -6.20 -0.69 -9.93
N THR A 14 -5.77 -0.21 -11.10
CA THR A 14 -6.62 -0.16 -12.32
C THR A 14 -7.10 -1.53 -12.78
N ALA A 15 -6.43 -2.61 -12.38
CA ALA A 15 -6.86 -3.98 -12.62
C ALA A 15 -8.11 -4.38 -11.82
N VAL A 16 -8.45 -3.65 -10.77
CA VAL A 16 -9.65 -3.87 -9.95
C VAL A 16 -10.85 -3.19 -10.63
N PRO A 17 -11.87 -3.96 -11.06
CA PRO A 17 -13.09 -3.36 -11.62
C PRO A 17 -13.80 -2.48 -10.60
N LEU A 18 -14.37 -1.38 -11.08
CA LEU A 18 -15.30 -0.58 -10.29
C LEU A 18 -16.49 -1.45 -9.85
N PHE A 19 -17.03 -1.13 -8.68
CA PHE A 19 -18.10 -1.85 -7.99
C PHE A 19 -17.72 -3.28 -7.55
N SER A 20 -16.44 -3.65 -7.64
CA SER A 20 -15.94 -4.84 -6.94
C SER A 20 -16.23 -4.74 -5.44
N LEU A 21 -16.54 -5.89 -4.85
CA LEU A 21 -16.89 -5.99 -3.45
C LEU A 21 -15.63 -5.86 -2.60
N ALA A 22 -15.63 -4.90 -1.69
CA ALA A 22 -14.62 -4.74 -0.66
C ALA A 22 -15.17 -5.24 0.68
N ALA A 23 -14.53 -6.23 1.28
CA ALA A 23 -14.85 -6.68 2.62
C ALA A 23 -14.03 -5.86 3.64
N LEU A 24 -14.69 -5.27 4.63
CA LEU A 24 -14.05 -4.57 5.74
C LEU A 24 -14.21 -5.38 7.03
N GLN A 25 -13.12 -5.59 7.76
CA GLN A 25 -13.13 -6.21 9.07
C GLN A 25 -13.48 -5.17 10.14
N ASP A 26 -14.40 -5.54 11.04
CA ASP A 26 -14.73 -4.71 12.19
C ASP A 26 -13.57 -4.71 13.19
N PHE A 27 -13.27 -3.54 13.75
CA PHE A 27 -12.20 -3.40 14.74
C PHE A 27 -12.55 -2.32 15.76
N THR A 28 -11.90 -2.39 16.93
CA THR A 28 -12.02 -1.37 17.97
C THR A 28 -10.85 -0.41 17.91
N PHE A 29 -11.14 0.90 17.77
CA PHE A 29 -10.15 1.98 17.78
C PHE A 29 -10.07 2.73 19.12
N SER A 30 -10.89 2.38 20.11
CA SER A 30 -10.89 2.98 21.45
C SER A 30 -11.28 1.94 22.51
N PRO A 31 -10.32 1.32 23.23
CA PRO A 31 -8.87 1.53 23.12
C PRO A 31 -8.33 1.11 21.74
N ALA A 32 -7.24 1.75 21.30
CA ALA A 32 -6.71 1.59 19.95
C ALA A 32 -6.31 0.14 19.64
N LEU A 33 -6.68 -0.33 18.44
CA LEU A 33 -6.33 -1.65 17.89
C LEU A 33 -6.52 -2.78 18.89
N THR A 34 -7.78 -3.15 19.12
CA THR A 34 -8.09 -4.41 19.81
C THR A 34 -8.77 -5.36 18.81
N PRO A 35 -8.06 -6.38 18.28
CA PRO A 35 -6.67 -6.80 18.53
C PRO A 35 -5.59 -5.86 17.96
N ALA A 36 -4.35 -5.99 18.46
CA ALA A 36 -3.23 -5.06 18.24
C ALA A 36 -2.82 -4.87 16.77
N VAL A 37 -3.11 -5.84 15.91
CA VAL A 37 -2.97 -5.76 14.46
C VAL A 37 -4.26 -6.31 13.86
N ILE A 38 -4.79 -5.63 12.83
CA ILE A 38 -5.97 -6.08 12.10
C ILE A 38 -5.52 -6.58 10.73
N SER A 39 -5.64 -7.88 10.49
CA SER A 39 -5.18 -8.53 9.26
C SER A 39 -6.23 -9.49 8.70
N PRO A 40 -6.82 -9.21 7.52
CA PRO A 40 -6.80 -7.93 6.80
C PRO A 40 -7.84 -6.94 7.35
N LEU A 41 -7.49 -5.66 7.44
CA LEU A 41 -8.46 -4.58 7.67
C LEU A 41 -9.50 -4.55 6.55
N TRP A 42 -9.05 -4.55 5.30
CA TRP A 42 -9.91 -4.69 4.14
C TRP A 42 -9.30 -5.60 3.08
N ALA A 43 -10.17 -6.23 2.29
CA ALA A 43 -9.77 -7.01 1.13
C ALA A 43 -10.72 -6.76 -0.03
N VAL A 44 -10.16 -6.61 -1.23
CA VAL A 44 -10.90 -6.56 -2.49
C VAL A 44 -10.55 -7.80 -3.29
N SER A 45 -11.58 -8.52 -3.74
CA SER A 45 -11.41 -9.73 -4.54
C SER A 45 -11.90 -9.50 -5.97
N ILE A 46 -11.09 -9.96 -6.93
CA ILE A 46 -11.49 -10.13 -8.33
C ILE A 46 -11.67 -11.62 -8.55
N SER A 47 -12.90 -12.09 -8.79
CA SER A 47 -13.18 -13.53 -8.86
C SER A 47 -12.19 -14.25 -9.78
N PRO A 48 -11.49 -15.31 -9.33
CA PRO A 48 -11.64 -16.02 -8.05
C PRO A 48 -10.61 -15.66 -6.95
N THR A 49 -9.78 -14.63 -7.12
CA THR A 49 -8.63 -14.32 -6.24
C THR A 49 -8.81 -13.01 -5.47
N THR A 50 -8.19 -12.93 -4.28
CA THR A 50 -8.00 -11.64 -3.62
C THR A 50 -7.03 -10.82 -4.44
N ALA A 51 -7.47 -9.66 -4.94
CA ALA A 51 -6.66 -8.76 -5.74
C ALA A 51 -5.70 -7.99 -4.85
N PHE A 52 -6.27 -7.36 -3.82
CA PHE A 52 -5.55 -6.52 -2.87
C PHE A 52 -6.13 -6.67 -1.46
N SER A 53 -5.28 -6.57 -0.46
CA SER A 53 -5.66 -6.53 0.95
C SER A 53 -4.72 -5.64 1.74
N PHE A 54 -5.22 -5.07 2.84
CA PHE A 54 -4.42 -4.20 3.69
C PHE A 54 -4.49 -4.61 5.16
N ASP A 55 -3.33 -4.74 5.79
CA ASP A 55 -3.17 -5.03 7.21
C ASP A 55 -2.92 -3.74 7.99
N LEU A 56 -3.76 -3.42 8.97
CA LEU A 56 -3.62 -2.23 9.80
C LEU A 56 -2.75 -2.52 11.02
N SER A 57 -1.62 -1.80 11.14
CA SER A 57 -0.62 -1.99 12.20
C SER A 57 -0.65 -0.89 13.25
N SER A 58 -1.06 0.33 12.89
CA SER A 58 -1.20 1.44 13.83
C SER A 58 -2.43 2.27 13.50
N ILE A 59 -2.99 2.94 14.50
CA ILE A 59 -4.08 3.90 14.31
C ILE A 59 -3.92 5.12 15.21
N ILE A 60 -4.21 6.27 14.64
CA ILE A 60 -4.31 7.57 15.27
C ILE A 60 -5.77 8.00 15.17
N VAL A 61 -6.34 8.43 16.30
CA VAL A 61 -7.74 8.82 16.40
C VAL A 61 -7.80 10.31 16.71
N THR A 62 -8.23 11.11 15.73
CA THR A 62 -8.52 12.52 15.91
C THR A 62 -10.02 12.71 15.94
N ARG A 63 -10.55 13.34 17.00
CA ARG A 63 -11.99 13.52 17.16
C ARG A 63 -12.34 14.93 17.59
N SER A 64 -13.49 15.41 17.13
CA SER A 64 -14.11 16.65 17.57
C SER A 64 -15.57 16.40 17.94
N ALA A 65 -16.30 17.46 18.30
CA ALA A 65 -17.74 17.37 18.56
C ALA A 65 -18.57 16.99 17.31
N LYS A 66 -18.03 17.15 16.10
CA LYS A 66 -18.74 16.96 14.83
C LYS A 66 -17.98 16.11 13.81
N SER A 67 -16.79 15.63 14.13
CA SER A 67 -15.97 14.85 13.20
C SER A 67 -15.20 13.74 13.91
N LEU A 68 -14.95 12.67 13.17
CA LEU A 68 -14.03 11.61 13.52
C LEU A 68 -13.10 11.37 12.34
N GLU A 69 -11.81 11.38 12.61
CA GLU A 69 -10.77 11.04 11.65
C GLU A 69 -9.94 9.91 12.25
N LEU A 70 -9.85 8.82 11.51
CA LEU A 70 -9.00 7.68 11.79
C LEU A 70 -7.93 7.65 10.70
N SER A 71 -6.68 7.79 11.08
CA SER A 71 -5.54 7.61 10.19
C SER A 71 -4.70 6.47 10.72
N GLY A 72 -4.19 5.62 9.85
CA GLY A 72 -3.41 4.48 10.27
C GLY A 72 -2.39 4.03 9.24
N THR A 73 -1.36 3.36 9.73
CA THR A 73 -0.31 2.80 8.88
C THR A 73 -0.43 1.29 8.82
N GLY A 74 0.00 0.71 7.71
CA GLY A 74 -0.13 -0.71 7.49
C GLY A 74 0.65 -1.21 6.29
N THR A 75 0.37 -2.43 5.89
CA THR A 75 0.99 -3.09 4.74
C THR A 75 -0.08 -3.51 3.75
N LEU A 76 0.08 -3.09 2.51
CA LEU A 76 -0.71 -3.51 1.36
C LEU A 76 -0.09 -4.76 0.75
N TYR A 77 -0.93 -5.72 0.42
CA TYR A 77 -0.58 -6.92 -0.34
C TYR A 77 -1.39 -6.94 -1.63
N GLY A 78 -0.74 -7.26 -2.74
CA GLY A 78 -1.36 -7.41 -4.04
C GLY A 78 -0.75 -8.59 -4.79
N PHE A 79 -1.54 -9.28 -5.61
CA PHE A 79 -1.01 -10.42 -6.38
C PHE A 79 0.06 -9.97 -7.37
N GLY A 80 1.27 -10.54 -7.27
CA GLY A 80 2.38 -10.19 -8.15
C GLY A 80 3.13 -8.91 -7.76
N PHE A 81 2.80 -8.32 -6.61
CA PHE A 81 3.47 -7.14 -6.06
C PHE A 81 4.16 -7.50 -4.73
N ASP A 82 5.23 -6.78 -4.41
CA ASP A 82 5.85 -6.88 -3.10
C ASP A 82 4.95 -6.25 -2.03
N PRO A 83 5.02 -6.70 -0.76
CA PRO A 83 4.31 -6.04 0.33
C PRO A 83 4.74 -4.58 0.48
N THR A 84 3.78 -3.65 0.35
CA THR A 84 4.04 -2.21 0.27
C THR A 84 3.50 -1.49 1.50
N PRO A 85 4.32 -0.73 2.25
CA PRO A 85 3.83 0.11 3.33
C PRO A 85 2.87 1.20 2.82
N GLY A 86 1.75 1.39 3.51
CA GLY A 86 0.71 2.34 3.10
C GLY A 86 0.03 3.05 4.26
N VAL A 87 -0.74 4.08 3.91
CA VAL A 87 -1.57 4.86 4.83
C VAL A 87 -3.04 4.62 4.49
N TRP A 88 -3.83 4.42 5.54
CA TRP A 88 -5.27 4.26 5.46
C TRP A 88 -5.94 5.39 6.23
N ASP A 89 -6.94 6.03 5.63
CA ASP A 89 -7.66 7.14 6.22
C ASP A 89 -9.17 6.95 6.13
N LEU A 90 -9.84 7.21 7.23
CA LEU A 90 -11.29 7.26 7.32
C LEU A 90 -11.71 8.57 7.99
N THR A 91 -12.49 9.36 7.28
CA THR A 91 -13.07 10.60 7.81
C THR A 91 -14.58 10.51 7.84
N THR A 92 -15.15 10.94 8.95
CA THR A 92 -16.58 11.18 9.08
C THR A 92 -16.81 12.60 9.58
N GLN A 93 -17.82 13.24 9.01
CA GLN A 93 -18.26 14.55 9.41
C GLN A 93 -19.78 14.53 9.59
N SER A 94 -20.25 15.17 10.66
CA SER A 94 -21.66 15.42 10.86
C SER A 94 -21.97 16.90 10.70
N SER A 95 -22.90 17.21 9.79
CA SER A 95 -23.57 18.49 9.76
C SER A 95 -24.99 18.27 10.27
N ASN A 96 -25.33 18.86 11.42
CA ASN A 96 -26.67 18.82 12.02
C ASN A 96 -27.27 17.42 12.29
N GLY A 97 -26.44 16.38 12.48
CA GLY A 97 -26.91 15.03 12.78
C GLY A 97 -26.81 14.05 11.60
N ASP A 98 -26.56 14.54 10.38
CA ASP A 98 -26.32 13.69 9.21
C ASP A 98 -24.83 13.42 9.05
N ALA A 99 -24.42 12.15 9.18
CA ALA A 99 -23.03 11.72 9.05
C ALA A 99 -22.70 11.40 7.58
N THR A 100 -21.68 12.06 7.02
CA THR A 100 -21.07 11.67 5.75
C THR A 100 -19.84 10.81 6.05
N LEU A 101 -19.72 9.65 5.37
CA LEU A 101 -18.61 8.71 5.52
C LEU A 101 -17.75 8.72 4.25
N ALA A 102 -16.47 9.10 4.36
CA ALA A 102 -15.51 9.01 3.28
C ALA A 102 -14.33 8.12 3.70
N LEU A 103 -14.09 7.06 2.92
CA LEU A 103 -13.00 6.10 3.08
C LEU A 103 -12.00 6.29 1.94
N SER A 104 -10.71 6.49 2.26
CA SER A 104 -9.64 6.60 1.27
C SER A 104 -8.42 5.78 1.66
N PHE A 105 -7.69 5.31 0.65
CA PHE A 105 -6.43 4.61 0.82
C PHE A 105 -5.38 5.21 -0.11
N SER A 106 -4.15 5.36 0.38
CA SER A 106 -3.01 5.81 -0.42
C SER A 106 -1.75 5.07 0.00
N GLU A 107 -1.00 4.57 -0.98
CA GLU A 107 0.30 3.96 -0.75
C GLU A 107 1.38 5.03 -0.58
N ASN A 108 2.32 4.78 0.34
CA ASN A 108 3.46 5.67 0.52
C ASN A 108 4.59 5.19 -0.40
N THR A 109 4.66 5.74 -1.61
CA THR A 109 5.71 5.45 -2.60
C THR A 109 7.02 6.17 -2.24
N ALA A 110 7.52 5.99 -1.02
CA ALA A 110 8.89 6.35 -0.71
C ALA A 110 9.77 5.57 -1.68
N ALA A 111 10.22 6.25 -2.75
CA ALA A 111 10.94 5.66 -3.86
C ALA A 111 12.13 4.92 -3.26
N VAL A 112 12.07 3.60 -3.28
CA VAL A 112 13.20 2.77 -2.91
C VAL A 112 14.25 3.07 -3.97
N PRO A 113 15.41 3.64 -3.61
CA PRO A 113 16.47 3.87 -4.59
C PRO A 113 16.76 2.54 -5.25
N GLU A 114 16.53 2.47 -6.56
CA GLU A 114 16.78 1.26 -7.34
C GLU A 114 18.17 0.74 -6.96
N PRO A 115 18.27 -0.53 -6.52
CA PRO A 115 19.43 -0.96 -5.76
C PRO A 115 20.69 -0.77 -6.60
N GLY A 116 21.82 -0.50 -5.93
CA GLY A 116 23.14 -0.28 -6.53
C GLY A 116 23.61 -1.39 -7.50
N THR A 117 22.80 -2.40 -7.79
CA THR A 117 22.90 -3.33 -8.92
C THR A 117 23.13 -2.63 -10.26
N MET A 118 22.47 -1.52 -10.57
CA MET A 118 22.76 -0.76 -11.81
C MET A 118 24.20 -0.22 -11.82
N MET A 119 24.66 0.29 -10.67
CA MET A 119 26.04 0.72 -10.49
C MET A 119 27.02 -0.46 -10.51
N LEU A 120 26.66 -1.60 -9.92
CA LEU A 120 27.49 -2.81 -9.87
C LEU A 120 27.62 -3.47 -11.25
N VAL A 121 26.55 -3.46 -12.05
CA VAL A 121 26.55 -3.91 -13.45
C VAL A 121 27.41 -2.97 -14.29
N GLY A 122 27.26 -1.66 -14.14
CA GLY A 122 28.10 -0.67 -14.82
C GLY A 122 29.60 -0.82 -14.48
N LEU A 123 29.92 -0.95 -13.19
CA LEU A 123 31.29 -1.19 -12.73
C LEU A 123 31.83 -2.55 -13.16
N GLY A 124 31.00 -3.60 -13.19
CA GLY A 124 31.37 -4.93 -13.68
C GLY A 124 31.72 -4.93 -15.16
N MET A 125 30.95 -4.21 -15.98
CA MET A 125 31.23 -4.04 -17.42
C MET A 125 32.51 -3.22 -17.66
N LEU A 126 32.71 -2.13 -16.92
CA LEU A 126 33.94 -1.34 -16.98
C LEU A 126 35.17 -2.15 -16.59
N GLY A 127 35.07 -2.97 -15.53
CA GLY A 127 36.12 -3.88 -15.09
C GLY A 127 36.51 -4.89 -16.18
N MET A 128 35.53 -5.49 -16.86
CA MET A 128 35.78 -6.41 -17.98
C MET A 128 36.43 -5.71 -19.19
N ALA A 129 35.98 -4.50 -19.53
CA ALA A 129 36.55 -3.74 -20.65
C ALA A 129 38.03 -3.38 -20.41
N VAL A 130 38.37 -2.92 -19.19
CA VAL A 130 39.76 -2.62 -18.81
C VAL A 130 40.62 -3.88 -18.81
N TYR A 131 40.09 -4.99 -18.30
CA TYR A 131 40.79 -6.27 -18.30
C TYR A 131 41.07 -6.77 -19.73
N GLY A 132 40.09 -6.69 -20.63
CA GLY A 132 40.25 -7.05 -22.03
C GLY A 132 41.33 -6.23 -22.75
N LYS A 133 41.33 -4.91 -22.57
CA LYS A 133 42.32 -4.01 -23.19
C LYS A 133 43.75 -4.27 -22.71
N ARG A 134 43.93 -4.62 -21.43
CA ARG A 134 45.25 -4.98 -20.88
C ARG A 134 45.81 -6.28 -21.45
N ARG A 135 44.94 -7.18 -21.90
CA ARG A 135 45.35 -8.46 -22.48
C ARG A 135 45.80 -8.31 -23.94
N GLN A 136 45.08 -7.51 -24.73
CA GLN A 136 45.49 -7.19 -26.10
C GLN A 136 46.84 -6.49 -26.17
N ASN A 137 47.13 -5.58 -25.24
CA ASN A 137 48.42 -4.87 -25.20
C ASN A 137 49.62 -5.73 -24.73
N LYS A 138 49.40 -6.98 -24.31
CA LYS A 138 50.49 -7.91 -23.95
C LYS A 138 50.85 -8.88 -25.08
N GLU A 139 50.05 -8.91 -26.14
CA GLU A 139 50.26 -9.79 -27.31
C GLU A 139 50.74 -9.00 -28.55
N ALA A 140 51.04 -7.70 -28.40
CA ALA A 140 51.69 -6.84 -29.39
C ALA A 140 53.07 -6.41 -28.87
#